data_AF-A0A4R4TYP7-F1
#
_entry.id   AF-A0A4R4TYP7-F1
#
_cell.length_a   1.000
_cell.length_b   1.000
_cell.length_c   1.000
_cell.angle_alpha   90.00
_cell.angle_beta   90.00
_cell.angle_gamma   90.00
#
_symmetry.space_group_name_H-M   'P 1'
#
loop_
_entity.id
_entity.type
_entity.pdbx_description
1 polymer ?
#
loop_
_entity_poly.entity_id
_entity_poly.type
_entity_poly.pdbx_seq_one_letter_code
_entity_poly.pdbx_strand_id
1 'polypeptide(L)'
;MNAADHLNGLVERLVAAGWVVRCRYDQGPVRLHVTAPDRPGIGESVRVKAGVGGVPWFIDSTGDPVRPCHDLAGTVAELGARLDPVVMATALAAAIEEPQPRLVARLRALARRR
;
A
#
# COMPACT_ATOMS: atom_id res chain seq x y z
N MET A 1 15.34 9.95 -19.26
CA MET A 1 14.77 9.41 -18.02
C MET A 1 13.85 8.26 -18.40
N ASN A 2 14.07 7.08 -17.84
CA ASN A 2 13.28 5.88 -18.13
C ASN A 2 12.27 5.59 -16.99
N ALA A 3 11.46 4.54 -17.14
CA ALA A 3 10.49 4.15 -16.14
C ALA A 3 11.12 3.84 -14.76
N ALA A 4 12.27 3.17 -14.72
CA ALA A 4 12.97 2.85 -13.48
C ALA A 4 13.48 4.11 -12.77
N ASP A 5 13.98 5.11 -13.50
CA ASP A 5 14.42 6.39 -12.92
C ASP A 5 13.25 7.10 -12.21
N HIS A 6 12.07 7.16 -12.84
CA HIS A 6 10.88 7.75 -12.23
C HIS A 6 10.41 6.96 -11.00
N LEU A 7 10.45 5.62 -11.06
CA LEU A 7 10.08 4.78 -9.92
C LEU A 7 11.08 4.94 -8.76
N ASN A 8 12.38 5.06 -9.02
CA ASN A 8 13.38 5.31 -7.97
C ASN A 8 13.10 6.64 -7.24
N GLY A 9 12.79 7.71 -7.98
CA GLY A 9 12.40 8.99 -7.36
C GLY A 9 11.16 8.86 -6.47
N LEU A 10 10.21 8.01 -6.85
CA LEU A 10 9.02 7.74 -6.04
C LEU A 10 9.35 6.87 -4.80
N VAL A 11 10.26 5.90 -4.91
CA VAL A 11 10.71 5.04 -3.79
C VAL A 11 11.21 5.90 -2.64
N GLU A 12 12.10 6.85 -2.92
CA GLU A 12 12.68 7.74 -1.89
C GLU A 12 11.60 8.48 -1.11
N ARG A 13 10.57 8.98 -1.81
CA ARG A 13 9.46 9.74 -1.20
C ARG A 13 8.51 8.86 -0.41
N LEU A 14 8.19 7.67 -0.91
CA LEU A 14 7.36 6.70 -0.22
C LEU A 14 8.02 6.19 1.07
N VAL A 15 9.31 5.86 1.01
CA VAL A 15 10.07 5.43 2.19
C VAL A 15 10.15 6.56 3.23
N ALA A 16 10.40 7.79 2.80
CA ALA A 16 10.39 8.95 3.69
C ALA A 16 9.02 9.19 4.35
N ALA A 17 7.93 8.81 3.68
CA ALA A 17 6.57 8.85 4.20
C ALA A 17 6.18 7.61 5.03
N GLY A 18 7.11 6.69 5.28
CA GLY A 18 6.90 5.52 6.15
C GLY A 18 6.33 4.29 5.46
N TRP A 19 6.19 4.30 4.13
CA TRP A 19 5.73 3.13 3.37
C TRP A 19 6.84 2.11 3.16
N VAL A 20 6.46 0.83 3.14
CA VAL A 20 7.37 -0.25 2.72
C VAL A 20 7.25 -0.40 1.21
N VAL A 21 8.39 -0.32 0.52
CA VAL A 21 8.43 -0.40 -0.95
C VAL A 21 9.31 -1.56 -1.39
N ARG A 22 8.81 -2.37 -2.32
CA ARG A 22 9.56 -3.44 -3.00
C ARG A 22 9.64 -3.14 -4.48
N CYS A 23 10.86 -3.01 -5.00
CA CYS A 23 11.11 -2.84 -6.42
C CYS A 23 11.00 -4.19 -7.16
N ARG A 24 10.31 -4.21 -8.30
CA ARG A 24 10.20 -5.35 -9.21
C ARG A 24 10.68 -4.92 -10.59
N TYR A 25 11.97 -4.64 -10.68
CA TYR A 25 12.61 -4.17 -11.93
C TYR A 25 13.15 -5.33 -12.78
N ASP A 26 13.28 -6.50 -12.16
CA ASP A 26 13.63 -7.77 -12.78
C ASP A 26 12.48 -8.37 -13.61
N GLN A 27 11.26 -7.83 -13.49
CA GLN A 27 10.06 -8.31 -14.16
C GLN A 27 9.51 -7.24 -15.11
N GLY A 28 9.09 -7.67 -16.31
CA GLY A 28 8.35 -6.81 -17.25
C GLY A 28 6.84 -6.90 -17.01
N PRO A 29 6.11 -5.79 -16.80
CA PRO A 29 6.60 -4.40 -16.75
C PRO A 29 7.23 -4.03 -15.39
N VAL A 30 8.23 -3.13 -15.44
CA VAL A 30 8.87 -2.59 -14.22
C VAL A 30 7.83 -1.91 -13.33
N ARG A 31 7.84 -2.24 -12.05
CA ARG A 31 6.86 -1.73 -11.08
C ARG A 31 7.42 -1.69 -9.67
N LEU A 32 6.73 -0.94 -8.82
CA LEU A 32 6.87 -0.95 -7.38
C LEU A 32 5.69 -1.69 -6.77
N HIS A 33 5.92 -2.32 -5.62
CA HIS A 33 4.87 -2.75 -4.73
C HIS A 33 5.00 -1.96 -3.43
N VAL A 34 3.96 -1.21 -3.08
CA VAL A 34 3.91 -0.29 -1.94
C VAL A 34 2.95 -0.85 -0.92
N THR A 35 3.39 -1.11 0.31
CA THR A 35 2.57 -1.73 1.35
C THR A 35 2.62 -0.92 2.63
N ALA A 36 1.53 -0.97 3.39
CA ALA A 36 1.50 -0.42 4.74
C ALA A 36 2.39 -1.25 5.67
N PRO A 37 3.24 -0.63 6.51
CA PRO A 37 4.20 -1.35 7.36
C PRO A 37 3.53 -2.25 8.40
N ASP A 38 2.39 -1.83 8.93
CA ASP A 38 1.57 -2.55 9.91
C ASP A 38 0.68 -3.64 9.29
N ARG A 39 0.50 -3.61 7.96
CA ARG A 39 -0.34 -4.53 7.20
C ARG A 39 0.33 -4.93 5.88
N PRO A 40 1.33 -5.82 5.91
CA PRO A 40 2.09 -6.22 4.72
C PRO A 40 1.26 -6.95 3.65
N GLY A 41 0.00 -7.32 3.93
CA GLY A 41 -0.96 -7.86 2.95
C GLY A 41 -1.76 -6.80 2.18
N ILE A 42 -1.63 -5.51 2.53
CA ILE A 42 -2.39 -4.41 1.92
C ILE A 42 -1.40 -3.46 1.25
N GLY A 43 -1.59 -3.27 -0.04
CA GLY A 43 -0.70 -2.44 -0.83
C GLY A 43 -1.20 -2.20 -2.24
N GLU A 44 -0.40 -1.46 -2.99
CA GLU A 44 -0.63 -1.09 -4.39
C GLU A 44 0.57 -1.47 -5.24
N SER A 45 0.34 -1.79 -6.52
CA SER A 45 1.39 -1.91 -7.51
C SER A 45 1.42 -0.68 -8.40
N VAL A 46 2.54 0.02 -8.45
CA VAL A 46 2.69 1.26 -9.24
C VAL A 46 3.69 1.04 -10.36
N ARG A 47 3.32 1.43 -11.59
CA ARG A 47 4.20 1.40 -12.76
C ARG A 47 4.17 2.73 -13.50
N VAL A 48 5.06 2.88 -14.49
CA VAL A 48 5.09 4.06 -15.37
C VAL A 48 4.54 3.71 -16.74
N LYS A 49 3.69 4.57 -17.29
CA LYS A 49 3.20 4.50 -18.67
C LYS A 49 3.23 5.89 -19.29
N ALA A 50 3.43 5.95 -20.62
CA ALA A 50 3.18 7.19 -21.35
C ALA A 50 1.68 7.54 -21.34
N GLY A 51 1.37 8.77 -20.92
CA GLY A 51 0.04 9.36 -21.03
C GLY A 51 -0.14 10.13 -22.34
N VAL A 52 -1.23 10.91 -22.42
CA VAL A 52 -1.52 11.77 -23.58
C VAL A 52 -0.37 12.78 -23.77
N GLY A 53 0.08 12.94 -25.02
CA GLY A 53 1.20 13.82 -25.36
C GLY A 53 2.59 13.29 -24.96
N GLY A 54 2.70 12.02 -24.55
CA GLY A 54 3.98 11.39 -24.19
C GLY A 54 4.50 11.74 -22.79
N VAL A 55 3.74 12.51 -22.01
CA VAL A 55 4.07 12.79 -20.61
C VAL A 55 4.04 11.48 -19.83
N PRO A 56 5.07 11.12 -19.03
CA PRO A 56 5.06 9.91 -18.23
C PRO A 56 4.14 10.07 -17.00
N TRP A 57 3.36 9.03 -16.72
CA TRP A 57 2.43 8.95 -15.58
C TRP A 57 2.71 7.73 -14.71
N PHE A 58 2.51 7.89 -13.40
CA PHE A 58 2.32 6.77 -12.49
C PHE A 58 0.92 6.20 -12.68
N ILE A 59 0.86 4.88 -12.84
CA ILE A 59 -0.36 4.10 -13.04
C ILE A 59 -0.42 3.04 -11.95
N ASP A 60 -1.60 2.83 -11.37
CA ASP A 60 -1.83 1.80 -10.36
C ASP A 60 -2.04 0.40 -10.97
N SER A 61 -2.41 -0.56 -10.13
CA SER A 61 -2.70 -1.94 -10.55
C SER A 61 -3.99 -2.09 -11.35
N THR A 62 -4.96 -1.18 -11.23
CA THR A 62 -6.20 -1.20 -12.04
C THR A 62 -5.96 -0.67 -13.45
N GLY A 63 -4.88 0.09 -13.62
CA GLY A 63 -4.56 0.76 -14.88
C GLY A 63 -4.95 2.24 -14.88
N ASP A 64 -5.43 2.76 -13.76
CA ASP A 64 -5.87 4.14 -13.63
C ASP A 64 -4.67 5.07 -13.40
N PRO A 65 -4.69 6.27 -14.03
CA PRO A 65 -3.68 7.27 -13.76
C PRO A 65 -3.76 7.75 -12.31
N VAL A 66 -2.60 7.81 -11.66
CA VAL A 66 -2.45 8.44 -10.35
C VAL A 66 -2.07 9.91 -10.58
N ARG A 67 -0.83 10.15 -11.02
CA ARG A 67 -0.29 11.50 -11.28
C ARG A 67 0.81 11.47 -12.34
N PRO A 68 1.13 12.62 -12.97
CA PRO A 68 2.33 12.76 -13.80
C PRO A 68 3.60 12.47 -12.99
N CYS A 69 4.63 11.89 -13.61
CA CYS A 69 5.84 11.46 -12.89
C CYS A 69 6.68 12.60 -12.28
N HIS A 70 6.43 13.86 -12.66
CA HIS A 70 7.08 15.01 -12.05
C HIS A 70 6.44 15.45 -10.72
N ASP A 71 5.21 15.00 -10.43
CA ASP A 71 4.47 15.33 -9.20
C ASP A 71 4.63 14.21 -8.16
N LEU A 72 5.85 14.04 -7.65
CA LEU A 72 6.15 12.97 -6.67
C LEU A 72 5.37 13.16 -5.36
N ALA A 73 5.26 14.40 -4.87
CA ALA A 73 4.57 14.68 -3.61
C ALA A 73 3.06 14.42 -3.72
N GLY A 74 2.43 14.87 -4.82
CA GLY A 74 1.03 14.57 -5.10
C GLY A 74 0.79 13.08 -5.29
N THR A 75 1.72 12.36 -5.91
CA THR A 75 1.63 10.89 -6.06
C THR A 75 1.61 10.19 -4.71
N VAL A 76 2.50 10.57 -3.78
CA VAL A 76 2.53 9.97 -2.43
C VAL A 76 1.23 10.25 -1.67
N ALA A 77 0.74 11.49 -1.72
CA ALA A 77 -0.51 11.86 -1.05
C ALA A 77 -1.71 11.08 -1.63
N GLU A 78 -1.76 10.92 -2.95
CA GLU A 78 -2.86 10.22 -3.61
C GLU A 78 -2.82 8.70 -3.35
N LEU A 79 -1.64 8.08 -3.35
CA LEU A 79 -1.49 6.68 -2.95
C LEU A 79 -1.91 6.45 -1.50
N GLY A 80 -1.53 7.36 -0.59
CA GLY A 80 -1.99 7.30 0.81
C GLY A 80 -3.51 7.40 0.91
N ALA A 81 -4.13 8.38 0.25
CA ALA A 81 -5.58 8.55 0.25
C ALA A 81 -6.34 7.32 -0.29
N ARG A 82 -5.75 6.59 -1.25
CA ARG A 82 -6.32 5.35 -1.80
C ARG A 82 -6.15 4.15 -0.85
N LEU A 83 -5.03 4.06 -0.14
CA LEU A 83 -4.67 2.89 0.68
C LEU A 83 -5.14 3.00 2.14
N ASP A 84 -5.12 4.19 2.75
CA ASP A 84 -5.46 4.42 4.15
C ASP A 84 -6.85 3.88 4.54
N PRO A 85 -7.92 4.06 3.74
CA PRO A 85 -9.24 3.51 4.07
C PRO A 85 -9.24 1.98 4.17
N VAL A 86 -8.46 1.30 3.32
CA VAL A 86 -8.35 -0.16 3.31
C VAL A 86 -7.55 -0.65 4.52
N VAL A 87 -6.46 0.05 4.85
CA VAL A 87 -5.66 -0.23 6.05
C VAL A 87 -6.52 -0.06 7.31
N MET A 88 -7.32 1.00 7.41
CA MET A 88 -8.22 1.22 8.56
C MET A 88 -9.33 0.17 8.64
N ALA A 89 -9.97 -0.19 7.52
CA ALA A 89 -11.03 -1.20 7.51
C ALA A 89 -10.52 -2.58 7.96
N THR A 90 -9.33 -2.98 7.50
CA THR A 90 -8.73 -4.24 7.93
C THR A 90 -8.21 -4.20 9.37
N ALA A 91 -7.77 -3.04 9.87
CA ALA A 91 -7.44 -2.85 11.27
C ALA A 91 -8.67 -3.07 12.17
N LEU A 92 -9.81 -2.49 11.77
CA LEU A 92 -11.08 -2.67 12.46
C LEU A 92 -11.55 -4.14 12.42
N ALA A 93 -11.51 -4.79 11.25
CA ALA A 93 -11.92 -6.19 11.12
C ALA A 93 -11.09 -7.12 12.04
N ALA A 94 -9.77 -6.94 12.07
CA ALA A 94 -8.90 -7.72 12.95
C ALA A 94 -9.21 -7.49 14.45
N ALA A 95 -9.55 -6.26 14.83
CA ALA A 95 -9.94 -5.95 16.21
C ALA A 95 -11.27 -6.59 16.64
N ILE A 96 -12.17 -6.88 15.69
CA ILE A 96 -13.44 -7.57 15.92
C ILE A 96 -13.22 -9.09 15.98
N GLU A 97 -12.33 -9.61 15.14
CA GLU A 97 -12.08 -11.05 15.02
C GLU A 97 -11.23 -11.62 16.15
N GLU A 98 -10.37 -10.83 16.81
CA GLU A 98 -9.62 -11.31 17.98
C GLU A 98 -10.56 -11.61 19.16
N PRO A 99 -10.79 -12.88 19.52
CA PRO A 99 -11.62 -13.20 20.64
C PRO A 99 -10.86 -12.78 21.89
N GLN A 100 -11.35 -11.73 22.58
CA GLN A 100 -10.63 -11.14 23.70
C GLN A 100 -10.16 -12.23 24.67
N PRO A 101 -8.83 -12.45 24.82
CA PRO A 101 -8.31 -13.64 25.52
C PRO A 101 -8.76 -13.66 26.99
N ARG A 102 -9.03 -12.49 27.59
CA ARG A 102 -9.64 -12.35 28.92
C ARG A 102 -11.08 -12.87 28.97
N LEU A 103 -11.90 -12.56 27.96
CA LEU A 103 -13.28 -13.02 27.88
C LEU A 103 -13.31 -14.54 27.68
N VAL A 104 -12.48 -15.06 26.77
CA VAL A 104 -12.35 -16.51 26.53
C VAL A 104 -11.85 -17.24 27.78
N ALA A 105 -10.82 -16.71 28.46
CA ALA A 105 -10.33 -17.28 29.70
C ALA A 105 -11.39 -17.30 30.81
N ARG A 106 -12.17 -16.21 30.93
CA ARG A 106 -13.26 -16.09 31.91
C ARG A 106 -14.40 -17.06 31.60
N LEU A 107 -14.81 -17.21 30.35
CA LEU A 107 -15.81 -18.19 29.93
C LEU A 107 -15.34 -19.63 30.21
N ARG A 108 -14.08 -19.95 29.91
CA ARG A 108 -13.48 -21.25 30.23
C ARG A 108 -13.36 -21.52 31.73
N ALA A 109 -13.17 -20.49 32.54
CA ALA A 109 -13.11 -20.61 34.00
C ALA A 109 -14.50 -20.84 34.60
N LEU A 110 -15.55 -20.21 34.04
CA LEU A 110 -16.94 -20.43 34.44
C LEU A 110 -17.44 -21.81 34.01
N ALA A 111 -17.08 -22.27 32.81
CA ALA A 111 -17.44 -23.59 32.31
C ALA A 111 -16.81 -24.74 33.12
N ARG A 112 -15.65 -24.52 33.74
CA ARG A 112 -14.96 -25.51 34.60
C ARG A 112 -15.49 -25.59 36.04
N ARG A 113 -16.44 -24.73 36.41
CA ARG A 113 -17.07 -24.69 37.74
C ARG A 113 -18.46 -25.36 37.78
N ARG A 114 -18.90 -25.96 36.68
CA ARG A 114 -20.07 -26.84 36.60
C ARG A 114 -19.60 -28.28 36.50
#